data_AF-A0A971CIC2-F1
#
_entry.id   AF-A0A971CIC2-F1
#
_cell.length_a   1.000
_cell.length_b   1.000
_cell.length_c   1.000
_cell.angle_alpha   90.00
_cell.angle_beta   90.00
_cell.angle_gamma   90.00
#
_symmetry.space_group_name_H-M   'P 1'
#
loop_
_entity.id
_entity.type
_entity.pdbx_description
1 polymer ?
#
loop_
_entity_poly.entity_id
_entity_poly.type
_entity_poly.pdbx_seq_one_letter_code
_entity_poly.pdbx_strand_id
1 'polypeptide(L)'
;MAYKFNEIKLDKGMYGECGKSFTQVLEKLDPSEGYKGTAYEGLDAYQRQLKRFDIKVRGAGSDSVEKFFRTTDSAVLFPEYVARSVRQGMEEENILPSITATVTKFDGMDYRSIYSIPTADDKSLRRIEEGAVIPQTEVKVRENLVKLHKRGRMLVASYEAVRFQKLDLFSVMLRQIGSQIMRMHLEDAIEVIIKGDGNSNAADKFSIGTSPISGAAGTLTYNQLLEFWSQFDPYTLNTLLVSPDIMLQILKCSEFQNPLTGLNFQGTGELNNPLGAKLIKTSAVESGTVIGLDRAYALEMIQASDVSVEYDRLIDRQLERAAITSISGFAKLYTEASKVLTV
;
A
#
# COMPACT_ATOMS: atom_id res chain seq x y z
N MET A 1 -12.43 1.06 -42.12
CA MET A 1 -11.94 -0.31 -41.86
C MET A 1 -12.43 -0.70 -40.48
N ALA A 2 -13.31 -1.69 -40.37
CA ALA A 2 -13.72 -2.22 -39.08
C ALA A 2 -12.53 -3.04 -38.54
N TYR A 3 -11.78 -2.46 -37.61
CA TYR A 3 -10.73 -3.18 -36.90
C TYR A 3 -11.41 -4.33 -36.13
N LYS A 4 -11.26 -5.56 -36.63
CA LYS A 4 -11.86 -6.75 -36.01
C LYS A 4 -11.11 -7.03 -34.72
N PHE A 5 -11.85 -7.08 -33.60
CA PHE A 5 -11.34 -7.64 -32.35
C PHE A 5 -11.04 -9.13 -32.56
N ASN A 6 -10.01 -9.66 -31.88
CA ASN A 6 -9.89 -11.10 -31.76
C ASN A 6 -11.07 -11.63 -30.94
N GLU A 7 -11.85 -12.52 -31.55
CA GLU A 7 -13.00 -13.14 -30.91
C GLU A 7 -12.53 -14.26 -29.97
N ILE A 8 -12.31 -13.90 -28.71
CA ILE A 8 -11.94 -14.85 -27.66
C ILE A 8 -13.22 -15.34 -26.98
N LYS A 9 -13.30 -16.65 -26.75
CA LYS A 9 -14.32 -17.24 -25.89
C LYS A 9 -13.90 -17.06 -24.44
N LEU A 10 -14.69 -16.31 -23.66
CA LEU A 10 -14.40 -16.02 -22.26
C LEU A 10 -15.05 -17.11 -21.37
N ASP A 11 -14.28 -17.62 -20.41
CA ASP A 11 -14.76 -18.63 -19.46
C ASP A 11 -14.29 -18.29 -18.04
N LYS A 12 -15.10 -18.64 -17.03
CA LYS A 12 -14.74 -18.54 -15.61
C LYS A 12 -13.46 -19.32 -15.28
N GLY A 13 -13.17 -20.40 -16.02
CA GLY A 13 -11.93 -21.17 -15.88
C GLY A 13 -10.65 -20.35 -16.06
N MET A 14 -10.72 -19.19 -16.73
CA MET A 14 -9.58 -18.28 -16.91
C MET A 14 -9.09 -17.66 -15.60
N TYR A 15 -9.94 -17.57 -14.57
CA TYR A 15 -9.54 -17.10 -13.24
C TYR A 15 -8.77 -18.15 -12.43
N GLY A 16 -8.82 -19.42 -12.86
CA GLY A 16 -8.16 -20.54 -12.18
C GLY A 16 -6.77 -20.89 -12.70
N GLU A 17 -6.24 -20.16 -13.70
CA GLU A 17 -4.87 -20.40 -14.16
C GLU A 17 -3.86 -20.04 -13.05
N CYS A 18 -3.18 -21.06 -12.50
CA CYS A 18 -2.21 -20.89 -11.42
C CYS A 18 -1.13 -19.86 -11.79
N GLY A 19 -0.90 -18.92 -10.89
CA GLY A 19 0.18 -17.93 -11.00
C GLY A 19 -0.03 -16.83 -12.03
N LYS A 20 -1.22 -16.71 -12.63
CA LYS A 20 -1.53 -15.65 -13.61
C LYS A 20 -2.78 -14.87 -13.23
N SER A 21 -2.75 -13.57 -13.47
CA SER A 21 -3.96 -12.74 -13.40
C SER A 21 -4.82 -12.97 -14.65
N PHE A 22 -6.12 -12.73 -14.52
CA PHE A 22 -7.06 -12.81 -15.64
C PHE A 22 -6.61 -11.94 -16.83
N THR A 23 -6.07 -10.75 -16.55
CA THR A 23 -5.50 -9.87 -17.59
C THR A 23 -4.30 -10.50 -18.30
N GLN A 24 -3.41 -11.21 -17.59
CA GLN A 24 -2.28 -11.91 -18.22
C GLN A 24 -2.73 -13.08 -19.10
N VAL A 25 -3.79 -13.79 -18.70
CA VAL A 25 -4.41 -14.85 -19.52
C VAL A 25 -5.02 -14.24 -20.79
N LEU A 26 -5.74 -13.11 -20.66
CA LEU A 26 -6.27 -12.38 -21.81
C LEU A 26 -5.17 -11.87 -22.74
N GLU A 27 -4.07 -11.35 -22.19
CA GLU A 27 -2.94 -10.83 -22.97
C GLU A 27 -2.25 -11.93 -23.78
N LYS A 28 -2.22 -13.16 -23.26
CA LYS A 28 -1.71 -14.33 -24.00
C LYS A 28 -2.61 -14.70 -25.19
N LEU A 29 -3.93 -14.56 -25.03
CA LEU A 29 -4.91 -14.88 -26.07
C LEU A 29 -5.08 -13.74 -27.08
N ASP A 30 -4.85 -12.50 -26.65
CA ASP A 30 -4.97 -11.29 -27.46
C ASP A 30 -3.80 -10.33 -27.21
N PRO A 31 -2.61 -10.61 -27.81
CA PRO A 31 -1.41 -9.84 -27.55
C PRO A 31 -1.54 -8.38 -28.02
N SER A 32 -1.14 -7.44 -27.17
CA SER A 32 -1.17 -5.99 -27.46
C SER A 32 -0.27 -5.62 -28.64
N GLU A 33 0.77 -6.40 -28.92
CA GLU A 33 1.66 -6.18 -30.07
C GLU A 33 0.92 -6.18 -31.41
N GLY A 34 -0.16 -6.96 -31.54
CA GLY A 34 -0.99 -7.01 -32.74
C GLY A 34 -1.79 -5.73 -33.03
N TYR A 35 -1.81 -4.78 -32.09
CA TYR A 35 -2.60 -3.55 -32.17
C TYR A 35 -1.76 -2.28 -32.29
N LYS A 36 -0.42 -2.37 -32.40
CA LYS A 36 0.45 -1.21 -32.68
C LYS A 36 0.05 -0.54 -34.01
N GLY A 37 -0.08 0.78 -34.01
CA GLY A 37 -0.53 1.55 -35.18
C GLY A 37 -2.04 1.49 -35.45
N THR A 38 -2.82 0.88 -34.56
CA THR A 38 -4.30 0.86 -34.67
C THR A 38 -4.94 1.85 -33.70
N ALA A 39 -6.24 2.12 -33.86
CA ALA A 39 -7.01 2.95 -32.92
C ALA A 39 -7.16 2.34 -31.51
N TYR A 40 -6.65 1.12 -31.30
CA TYR A 40 -6.65 0.40 -30.02
C TYR A 40 -5.25 0.26 -29.41
N GLU A 41 -4.24 0.92 -30.01
CA GLU A 41 -2.92 1.04 -29.41
C GLU A 41 -3.02 1.71 -28.02
N GLY A 42 -2.33 1.14 -27.03
CA GLY A 42 -2.36 1.61 -25.64
C GLY A 42 -3.49 1.06 -24.77
N LEU A 43 -4.41 0.25 -25.31
CA LEU A 43 -5.42 -0.46 -24.53
C LEU A 43 -4.94 -1.86 -24.14
N ASP A 44 -5.14 -2.23 -22.88
CA ASP A 44 -4.87 -3.59 -22.43
C ASP A 44 -5.90 -4.60 -22.99
N ALA A 45 -5.59 -5.90 -22.93
CA ALA A 45 -6.48 -6.94 -23.44
C ALA A 45 -7.89 -6.89 -22.82
N TYR A 46 -7.99 -6.52 -21.54
CA TYR A 46 -9.27 -6.40 -20.84
C TYR A 46 -10.13 -5.24 -21.38
N GLN A 47 -9.55 -4.06 -21.54
CA GLN A 47 -10.20 -2.87 -22.10
C GLN A 47 -10.63 -3.10 -23.55
N ARG A 48 -9.84 -3.87 -24.32
CA ARG A 48 -10.22 -4.31 -25.67
C ARG A 48 -11.47 -5.20 -25.63
N GLN A 49 -11.56 -6.15 -24.70
CA GLN A 49 -12.78 -6.94 -24.51
C GLN A 49 -13.98 -6.10 -24.04
N LEU A 50 -13.78 -5.11 -23.16
CA LEU A 50 -14.86 -4.17 -22.80
C LEU A 50 -15.38 -3.41 -24.02
N LYS A 51 -14.50 -2.93 -24.91
CA LYS A 51 -14.90 -2.27 -26.16
C LYS A 51 -15.62 -3.22 -27.12
N ARG A 52 -15.21 -4.49 -27.19
CA ARG A 52 -15.88 -5.52 -28.01
C ARG A 52 -17.35 -5.71 -27.61
N PHE A 53 -17.64 -5.69 -26.31
CA PHE A 53 -19.01 -5.77 -25.78
C PHE A 53 -19.72 -4.40 -25.64
N ASP A 54 -19.11 -3.32 -26.15
CA ASP A 54 -19.57 -1.93 -26.02
C ASP A 54 -19.78 -1.49 -24.56
N ILE A 55 -19.07 -2.05 -23.58
CA ILE A 55 -19.26 -1.70 -22.16
C ILE A 55 -18.49 -0.42 -21.82
N LYS A 56 -19.22 0.64 -21.48
CA LYS A 56 -18.66 1.95 -21.10
C LYS A 56 -18.68 2.08 -19.58
N VAL A 57 -17.48 2.01 -19.01
CA VAL A 57 -17.30 1.96 -17.56
C VAL A 57 -17.27 3.36 -16.90
N ARG A 58 -16.90 4.41 -17.65
CA ARG A 58 -16.72 5.78 -17.14
C ARG A 58 -17.32 6.86 -18.04
N GLY A 59 -17.63 8.00 -17.43
CA GLY A 59 -18.09 9.21 -18.11
C GLY A 59 -19.62 9.33 -18.20
N ALA A 60 -20.08 10.43 -18.83
CA ALA A 60 -21.51 10.75 -18.96
C ALA A 60 -22.32 9.65 -19.70
N GLY A 61 -21.67 8.87 -20.56
CA GLY A 61 -22.24 7.72 -21.26
C GLY A 61 -22.03 6.38 -20.54
N SER A 62 -21.74 6.37 -19.23
CA SER A 62 -21.52 5.12 -18.48
C SER A 62 -22.76 4.21 -18.52
N ASP A 63 -22.50 2.93 -18.74
CA ASP A 63 -23.54 1.90 -18.78
C ASP A 63 -23.97 1.49 -17.37
N SER A 64 -25.10 0.79 -17.27
CA SER A 64 -25.51 0.11 -16.03
C SER A 64 -24.74 -1.19 -15.85
N VAL A 65 -24.63 -1.66 -14.60
CA VAL A 65 -24.01 -2.95 -14.26
C VAL A 65 -24.63 -4.10 -15.05
N GLU A 66 -25.94 -4.03 -15.33
CA GLU A 66 -26.67 -4.96 -16.18
C GLU A 66 -25.97 -5.30 -17.51
N LYS A 67 -25.24 -4.36 -18.10
CA LYS A 67 -24.62 -4.59 -19.42
C LYS A 67 -23.59 -5.72 -19.39
N PHE A 68 -22.93 -5.96 -18.26
CA PHE A 68 -22.06 -7.12 -18.07
C PHE A 68 -22.82 -8.45 -18.12
N PHE A 69 -24.10 -8.47 -17.75
CA PHE A 69 -24.88 -9.69 -17.60
C PHE A 69 -25.84 -9.96 -18.78
N ARG A 70 -25.71 -9.20 -19.88
CA ARG A 70 -26.50 -9.42 -21.10
C ARG A 70 -26.11 -10.71 -21.82
N THR A 71 -24.85 -11.10 -21.75
CA THR A 71 -24.33 -12.34 -22.34
C THR A 71 -23.52 -13.12 -21.31
N THR A 72 -23.43 -14.44 -21.49
CA THR A 72 -22.60 -15.29 -20.64
C THR A 72 -21.12 -14.92 -20.72
N ASP A 73 -20.65 -14.53 -21.90
CA ASP A 73 -19.25 -14.23 -22.16
C ASP A 73 -18.85 -12.89 -21.51
N SER A 74 -19.72 -11.87 -21.57
CA SER A 74 -19.48 -10.58 -20.93
C SER A 74 -19.50 -10.66 -19.40
N ALA A 75 -20.27 -11.59 -18.82
CA ALA A 75 -20.38 -11.73 -17.36
C ALA A 75 -19.07 -12.17 -16.72
N VAL A 76 -18.20 -12.87 -17.48
CA VAL A 76 -16.86 -13.26 -17.05
C VAL A 76 -15.98 -12.04 -16.79
N LEU A 77 -16.23 -10.89 -17.40
CA LEU A 77 -15.41 -9.68 -17.20
C LEU A 77 -15.72 -8.95 -15.88
N PHE A 78 -16.87 -9.20 -15.26
CA PHE A 78 -17.34 -8.43 -14.10
C PHE A 78 -16.46 -8.57 -12.84
N PRO A 79 -15.97 -9.77 -12.44
CA PRO A 79 -15.07 -9.88 -11.30
C PRO A 79 -13.76 -9.12 -11.49
N GLU A 80 -13.20 -9.10 -12.71
CA GLU A 80 -11.99 -8.33 -13.02
C GLU A 80 -12.27 -6.82 -12.98
N TYR A 81 -13.44 -6.38 -13.45
CA TYR A 81 -13.87 -4.99 -13.28
C TYR A 81 -13.84 -4.57 -11.80
N VAL A 82 -14.43 -5.41 -10.93
CA VAL A 82 -14.47 -5.14 -9.49
C VAL A 82 -13.06 -5.08 -8.90
N ALA A 83 -12.21 -6.07 -9.20
CA ALA A 83 -10.84 -6.13 -8.72
C ALA A 83 -10.02 -4.89 -9.14
N ARG A 84 -10.18 -4.42 -10.37
CA ARG A 84 -9.50 -3.22 -10.90
C ARG A 84 -9.97 -1.94 -10.22
N SER A 85 -11.28 -1.75 -10.03
CA SER A 85 -11.79 -0.56 -9.34
C SER A 85 -11.36 -0.53 -7.87
N VAL A 86 -11.30 -1.68 -7.20
CA VAL A 86 -10.75 -1.78 -5.84
C VAL A 86 -9.25 -1.48 -5.83
N ARG A 87 -8.46 -2.09 -6.73
CA ARG A 87 -7.00 -1.85 -6.82
C ARG A 87 -6.68 -0.38 -7.05
N GLN A 88 -7.45 0.28 -7.91
CA GLN A 88 -7.28 1.72 -8.10
C GLN A 88 -7.54 2.50 -6.80
N GLY A 89 -8.59 2.16 -6.05
CA GLY A 89 -8.85 2.80 -4.76
C GLY A 89 -7.76 2.53 -3.72
N MET A 90 -7.11 1.35 -3.80
CA MET A 90 -5.93 1.04 -2.99
C MET A 90 -4.73 1.90 -3.40
N GLU A 91 -4.46 2.04 -4.69
CA GLU A 91 -3.36 2.82 -5.24
C GLU A 91 -3.49 4.33 -4.93
N GLU A 92 -4.72 4.88 -5.01
CA GLU A 92 -5.01 6.29 -4.70
C GLU A 92 -4.64 6.67 -3.26
N GLU A 93 -4.74 5.74 -2.29
CA GLU A 93 -4.42 5.95 -0.87
C GLU A 93 -3.08 5.28 -0.46
N ASN A 94 -2.28 4.80 -1.42
CA ASN A 94 -1.13 3.96 -1.11
C ASN A 94 0.09 4.75 -0.61
N ILE A 95 0.21 4.88 0.71
CA ILE A 95 1.40 5.46 1.33
C ILE A 95 2.47 4.44 1.71
N LEU A 96 2.18 3.13 1.61
CA LEU A 96 3.10 2.05 2.03
C LEU A 96 4.48 2.12 1.36
N PRO A 97 4.62 2.49 0.07
CA PRO A 97 5.94 2.66 -0.54
C PRO A 97 6.80 3.72 0.13
N SER A 98 6.19 4.71 0.80
CA SER A 98 6.92 5.73 1.54
C SER A 98 7.44 5.25 2.89
N ILE A 99 6.97 4.10 3.41
CA ILE A 99 7.38 3.56 4.73
C ILE A 99 8.08 2.20 4.65
N THR A 100 7.95 1.49 3.53
CA THR A 100 8.53 0.16 3.32
C THR A 100 9.80 0.24 2.47
N ALA A 101 10.79 -0.56 2.85
CA ALA A 101 12.06 -0.72 2.15
C ALA A 101 11.87 -1.63 0.92
N THR A 102 11.22 -2.77 1.14
CA THR A 102 11.06 -3.82 0.13
C THR A 102 9.69 -4.48 0.25
N VAL A 103 9.15 -4.92 -0.89
CA VAL A 103 7.93 -5.71 -0.97
C VAL A 103 8.27 -7.11 -1.47
N THR A 104 8.05 -8.11 -0.62
CA THR A 104 8.31 -9.52 -0.93
C THR A 104 6.99 -10.20 -1.27
N LYS A 105 6.90 -10.74 -2.49
CA LYS A 105 5.77 -11.59 -2.87
C LYS A 105 6.00 -13.00 -2.35
N PHE A 106 5.01 -13.53 -1.64
CA PHE A 106 5.16 -14.81 -0.94
C PHE A 106 3.97 -15.74 -1.15
N ASP A 107 4.22 -16.88 -1.80
CA ASP A 107 3.22 -17.93 -2.00
C ASP A 107 3.50 -19.07 -1.00
N GLY A 108 3.03 -18.93 0.24
CA GLY A 108 3.17 -19.93 1.28
C GLY A 108 2.40 -19.59 2.56
N MET A 109 2.35 -20.51 3.52
CA MET A 109 1.68 -20.28 4.80
C MET A 109 2.58 -19.56 5.82
N ASP A 110 3.89 -19.85 5.79
CA ASP A 110 4.84 -19.43 6.83
C ASP A 110 5.98 -18.61 6.22
N TYR A 111 6.03 -17.31 6.51
CA TYR A 111 7.15 -16.45 6.13
C TYR A 111 8.06 -16.16 7.33
N ARG A 112 9.36 -16.33 7.14
CA ARG A 112 10.39 -15.88 8.08
C ARG A 112 11.25 -14.84 7.41
N SER A 113 11.30 -13.64 7.99
CA SER A 113 12.21 -12.62 7.52
C SER A 113 13.65 -12.97 7.87
N ILE A 114 14.57 -12.48 7.05
CA ILE A 114 15.99 -12.51 7.34
C ILE A 114 16.39 -11.22 8.07
N TYR A 115 17.40 -11.32 8.91
CA TYR A 115 17.98 -10.17 9.57
C TYR A 115 19.49 -10.35 9.71
N SER A 116 20.18 -9.23 9.74
CA SER A 116 21.58 -9.15 10.10
C SER A 116 21.70 -8.05 11.13
N ILE A 117 22.08 -8.41 12.36
CA ILE A 117 22.52 -7.43 13.36
C ILE A 117 24.01 -7.70 13.53
N PRO A 118 24.86 -7.11 12.67
CA PRO A 118 26.29 -7.19 12.88
C PRO A 118 26.61 -6.54 14.23
N THR A 119 27.50 -7.16 15.00
CA THR A 119 27.98 -6.54 16.24
C THR A 119 28.71 -5.23 15.91
N ALA A 120 28.89 -4.34 16.89
CA ALA A 120 29.59 -3.07 16.66
C ALA A 120 31.00 -3.28 16.04
N ASP A 121 31.64 -4.40 16.39
CA ASP A 121 32.92 -4.81 15.80
C ASP A 121 32.78 -5.28 14.35
N ASP A 122 31.72 -6.02 14.00
CA ASP A 122 31.46 -6.47 12.62
C ASP A 122 31.04 -5.32 11.70
N LYS A 123 30.37 -4.30 12.23
CA LYS A 123 30.03 -3.05 11.51
C LYS A 123 31.28 -2.22 11.18
N SER A 124 32.34 -2.35 11.98
CA SER A 124 33.57 -1.61 11.76
C SER A 124 34.29 -2.15 10.52
N LEU A 125 34.24 -1.41 9.41
CA LEU A 125 35.05 -1.68 8.22
C LEU A 125 36.52 -1.34 8.56
N ARG A 126 37.18 -2.24 9.29
CA ARG A 126 38.58 -2.08 9.69
C ARG A 126 39.46 -2.10 8.45
N ARG A 127 40.51 -1.26 8.42
CA ARG A 127 41.56 -1.39 7.41
C ARG A 127 42.24 -2.75 7.60
N ILE A 128 42.17 -3.58 6.57
CA ILE A 128 42.72 -4.94 6.58
C ILE A 128 44.09 -4.89 5.91
N GLU A 129 45.13 -5.25 6.65
CA GLU A 129 46.47 -5.47 6.10
C GLU A 129 46.51 -6.82 5.36
N GLU A 130 47.43 -6.97 4.41
CA GLU A 130 47.54 -8.19 3.60
C GLU A 130 47.72 -9.45 4.48
N GLY A 131 46.79 -10.41 4.37
CA GLY A 131 46.77 -11.65 5.17
C GLY A 131 45.91 -11.63 6.44
N ALA A 132 45.29 -10.51 6.81
CA ALA A 132 44.38 -10.43 7.95
C ALA A 132 42.96 -10.96 7.62
N VAL A 133 42.29 -11.52 8.64
CA VAL A 133 40.93 -12.08 8.52
C VAL A 133 39.92 -10.97 8.29
N ILE A 134 39.10 -11.11 7.24
CA ILE A 134 38.02 -10.17 6.90
C ILE A 134 36.86 -10.35 7.90
N PRO A 135 36.36 -9.28 8.52
CA PRO A 135 35.16 -9.33 9.36
C PRO A 135 33.99 -9.96 8.60
N GLN A 136 33.30 -10.91 9.23
CA GLN A 136 32.17 -11.62 8.62
C GLN A 136 30.86 -11.06 9.17
N THR A 137 29.92 -10.75 8.29
CA THR A 137 28.55 -10.42 8.68
C THR A 137 27.68 -11.65 8.47
N GLU A 138 27.15 -12.22 9.56
CA GLU A 138 26.28 -13.39 9.50
C GLU A 138 24.83 -12.98 9.28
N VAL A 139 24.19 -13.51 8.23
CA VAL A 139 22.76 -13.32 7.97
C VAL A 139 21.99 -14.50 8.56
N LYS A 140 21.05 -14.22 9.46
CA LYS A 140 20.22 -15.24 10.13
C LYS A 140 18.76 -15.13 9.72
N VAL A 141 18.06 -16.25 9.78
CA VAL A 141 16.59 -16.29 9.68
C VAL A 141 16.01 -16.04 11.07
N ARG A 142 14.95 -15.23 11.16
CA ARG A 142 14.28 -14.99 12.44
C ARG A 142 13.59 -16.23 12.98
N GLU A 143 13.51 -16.31 14.31
CA GLU A 143 12.84 -17.40 15.01
C GLU A 143 11.32 -17.29 14.87
N ASN A 144 10.75 -16.09 15.01
CA ASN A 144 9.30 -15.90 14.92
C ASN A 144 8.84 -15.64 13.49
N LEU A 145 7.71 -16.27 13.16
CA LEU A 145 7.00 -16.12 11.90
C LEU A 145 6.39 -14.72 11.78
N VAL A 146 6.44 -14.15 10.58
CA VAL A 146 5.68 -12.93 10.29
C VAL A 146 4.21 -13.30 10.17
N LYS A 147 3.36 -12.66 10.97
CA LYS A 147 1.91 -12.88 10.92
C LYS A 147 1.33 -12.18 9.70
N LEU A 148 0.72 -12.97 8.82
CA LEU A 148 -0.05 -12.45 7.69
C LEU A 148 -1.50 -12.22 8.14
N HIS A 149 -2.02 -11.03 7.86
CA HIS A 149 -3.39 -10.64 8.16
C HIS A 149 -4.21 -10.63 6.87
N LYS A 150 -5.32 -11.37 6.86
CA LYS A 150 -6.30 -11.33 5.78
C LYS A 150 -7.28 -10.19 6.05
N ARG A 151 -7.17 -9.12 5.26
CA ARG A 151 -8.07 -7.95 5.31
C ARG A 151 -9.06 -8.06 4.15
N GLY A 152 -10.32 -7.78 4.41
CA GLY A 152 -11.32 -7.85 3.35
C GLY A 152 -12.70 -7.39 3.78
N ARG A 153 -13.56 -7.20 2.79
CA ARG A 153 -14.93 -6.78 2.97
C ARG A 153 -15.83 -7.57 2.04
N MET A 154 -16.94 -8.07 2.57
CA MET A 154 -18.00 -8.68 1.77
C MET A 154 -19.00 -7.59 1.36
N LEU A 155 -19.20 -7.43 0.06
CA LEU A 155 -20.29 -6.65 -0.49
C LEU A 155 -21.50 -7.59 -0.63
N VAL A 156 -22.60 -7.24 0.04
CA VAL A 156 -23.87 -7.95 -0.05
C VAL A 156 -24.91 -6.95 -0.52
N ALA A 157 -25.53 -7.22 -1.67
CA ALA A 157 -26.60 -6.39 -2.20
C ALA A 157 -27.61 -7.26 -2.95
N SER A 158 -28.86 -6.79 -3.03
CA SER A 158 -29.85 -7.43 -3.88
C SER A 158 -29.49 -7.23 -5.34
N TYR A 159 -29.84 -8.22 -6.16
CA TYR A 159 -29.57 -8.20 -7.59
C TYR A 159 -30.12 -6.93 -8.27
N GLU A 160 -31.33 -6.53 -7.90
CA GLU A 160 -31.99 -5.33 -8.43
C GLU A 160 -31.27 -4.04 -8.02
N ALA A 161 -30.75 -3.99 -6.79
CA ALA A 161 -30.08 -2.80 -6.27
C ALA A 161 -28.74 -2.52 -6.94
N VAL A 162 -28.05 -3.54 -7.48
CA VAL A 162 -26.76 -3.38 -8.18
C VAL A 162 -26.97 -3.25 -9.68
N ARG A 163 -27.83 -4.07 -10.28
CA ARG A 163 -28.00 -4.19 -11.74
C ARG A 163 -28.30 -2.87 -12.44
N PHE A 164 -29.17 -2.05 -11.86
CA PHE A 164 -29.61 -0.79 -12.46
C PHE A 164 -28.71 0.41 -12.13
N GLN A 165 -27.71 0.24 -11.28
CA GLN A 165 -26.78 1.31 -10.95
C GLN A 165 -25.81 1.57 -12.09
N LYS A 166 -25.44 2.83 -12.26
CA LYS A 166 -24.38 3.22 -13.18
C LYS A 166 -23.05 2.66 -12.72
N LEU A 167 -22.27 2.15 -13.66
CA LEU A 167 -20.94 1.61 -13.40
C LEU A 167 -20.03 2.63 -12.72
N ASP A 168 -20.15 3.91 -13.08
CA ASP A 168 -19.33 4.98 -12.50
C ASP A 168 -19.59 5.18 -11.00
N LEU A 169 -20.87 5.23 -10.59
CA LEU A 169 -21.25 5.31 -9.17
C LEU A 169 -20.82 4.05 -8.41
N PHE A 170 -21.02 2.87 -9.02
CA PHE A 170 -20.57 1.61 -8.43
C PHE A 170 -19.04 1.58 -8.24
N SER A 171 -18.29 2.11 -9.22
CA SER A 171 -16.84 2.26 -9.13
C SER A 171 -16.37 3.19 -8.00
N VAL A 172 -17.15 4.22 -7.63
CA VAL A 172 -16.83 5.06 -6.46
C VAL A 172 -16.88 4.23 -5.19
N MET A 173 -17.94 3.42 -5.01
CA MET A 173 -18.05 2.56 -3.83
C MET A 173 -16.93 1.51 -3.76
N LEU A 174 -16.58 0.90 -4.90
CA LEU A 174 -15.48 -0.07 -4.95
C LEU A 174 -14.12 0.56 -4.64
N ARG A 175 -13.86 1.78 -5.15
CA ARG A 175 -12.65 2.54 -4.80
C ARG A 175 -12.60 2.86 -3.31
N GLN A 176 -13.73 3.24 -2.71
CA GLN A 176 -13.80 3.47 -1.27
C GLN A 176 -13.45 2.20 -0.47
N ILE A 177 -13.90 1.02 -0.91
CA ILE A 177 -13.52 -0.26 -0.27
C ILE A 177 -12.01 -0.48 -0.41
N GLY A 178 -11.43 -0.23 -1.57
CA GLY A 178 -9.99 -0.31 -1.79
C GLY A 178 -9.20 0.62 -0.86
N SER A 179 -9.58 1.88 -0.78
CA SER A 179 -8.96 2.87 0.11
C SER A 179 -9.02 2.43 1.58
N GLN A 180 -10.14 1.87 2.04
CA GLN A 180 -10.27 1.32 3.39
C GLN A 180 -9.35 0.11 3.64
N ILE A 181 -9.19 -0.78 2.65
CA ILE A 181 -8.24 -1.91 2.75
C ILE A 181 -6.82 -1.39 2.90
N MET A 182 -6.44 -0.41 2.09
CA MET A 182 -5.10 0.19 2.16
C MET A 182 -4.85 0.90 3.49
N ARG A 183 -5.86 1.58 4.04
CA ARG A 183 -5.80 2.18 5.37
C ARG A 183 -5.59 1.13 6.47
N MET A 184 -6.28 0.00 6.41
CA MET A 184 -6.06 -1.09 7.37
C MET A 184 -4.65 -1.68 7.26
N HIS A 185 -4.10 -1.81 6.04
CA HIS A 185 -2.71 -2.24 5.86
C HIS A 185 -1.71 -1.25 6.47
N LEU A 186 -2.00 0.05 6.39
CA LEU A 186 -1.20 1.07 7.05
C LEU A 186 -1.29 0.97 8.59
N GLU A 187 -2.48 0.75 9.13
CA GLU A 187 -2.69 0.53 10.58
C GLU A 187 -1.88 -0.69 11.06
N ASP A 188 -1.89 -1.79 10.29
CA ASP A 188 -1.09 -2.99 10.57
C ASP A 188 0.42 -2.69 10.55
N ALA A 189 0.90 -1.90 9.57
CA ALA A 189 2.30 -1.48 9.50
C ALA A 189 2.72 -0.63 10.71
N ILE A 190 1.87 0.33 11.12
CA ILE A 190 2.11 1.19 12.29
C ILE A 190 2.11 0.36 13.58
N GLU A 191 1.19 -0.59 13.71
CA GLU A 191 1.14 -1.48 14.86
C GLU A 191 2.43 -2.30 14.99
N VAL A 192 2.96 -2.82 13.87
CA VAL A 192 4.24 -3.54 13.83
C VAL A 192 5.41 -2.62 14.18
N ILE A 193 5.41 -1.34 13.78
CA ILE A 193 6.44 -0.38 14.21
C ILE A 193 6.41 -0.20 15.73
N ILE A 194 5.23 0.04 16.30
CA ILE A 194 5.05 0.42 17.71
C ILE A 194 5.23 -0.78 18.65
N LYS A 195 4.66 -1.94 18.31
CA LYS A 195 4.63 -3.13 19.18
C LYS A 195 5.69 -4.17 18.80
N GLY A 196 6.28 -4.06 17.62
CA GLY A 196 7.18 -5.07 17.05
C GLY A 196 6.43 -6.18 16.32
N ASP A 197 7.17 -6.99 15.56
CA ASP A 197 6.64 -8.14 14.80
C ASP A 197 6.65 -9.46 15.60
N GLY A 198 6.86 -9.38 16.92
CA GLY A 198 6.99 -10.52 17.81
C GLY A 198 8.43 -10.97 18.09
N ASN A 199 9.44 -10.37 17.44
CA ASN A 199 10.86 -10.65 17.70
C ASN A 199 11.49 -9.66 18.71
N SER A 200 10.72 -9.19 19.69
CA SER A 200 11.17 -8.20 20.71
C SER A 200 11.83 -6.95 20.11
N ASN A 201 11.28 -6.46 19.00
CA ASN A 201 11.86 -5.44 18.15
C ASN A 201 11.00 -4.18 18.03
N ALA A 202 10.20 -3.88 19.06
CA ALA A 202 9.42 -2.64 19.14
C ALA A 202 10.30 -1.40 18.94
N ALA A 203 9.76 -0.35 18.32
CA ALA A 203 10.50 0.90 18.15
C ALA A 203 10.76 1.58 19.49
N ASP A 204 11.93 2.21 19.62
CA ASP A 204 12.26 3.02 20.78
C ASP A 204 11.28 4.18 20.92
N LYS A 205 10.79 4.39 22.14
CA LYS A 205 9.82 5.43 22.47
C LYS A 205 10.49 6.54 23.25
N PHE A 206 10.32 7.77 22.77
CA PHE A 206 10.78 8.99 23.40
C PHE A 206 9.57 9.82 23.81
N SER A 207 9.66 10.51 24.94
CA SER A 207 8.62 11.43 25.39
C SER A 207 9.22 12.81 25.61
N ILE A 208 8.49 13.87 25.23
CA ILE A 208 8.94 15.24 25.49
C ILE A 208 9.03 15.49 27.01
N GLY A 209 10.15 16.05 27.44
CA GLY A 209 10.44 16.29 28.86
C GLY A 209 11.16 15.12 29.55
N THR A 210 11.47 14.05 28.82
CA THR A 210 12.35 12.97 29.28
C THR A 210 13.61 12.94 28.42
N SER A 211 14.79 12.91 29.06
CA SER A 211 16.07 12.82 28.35
C SER A 211 16.05 11.62 27.38
N PRO A 212 16.49 11.80 26.12
CA PRO A 212 17.22 12.94 25.53
C PRO A 212 16.36 14.11 25.01
N ILE A 213 15.02 14.03 25.04
CA ILE A 213 14.14 15.05 24.47
C ILE A 213 13.73 16.08 25.54
N SER A 214 14.18 17.31 25.37
CA SER A 214 13.92 18.43 26.28
C SER A 214 12.53 19.04 26.08
N GLY A 215 12.08 19.89 27.01
CA GLY A 215 10.83 20.65 26.90
C GLY A 215 9.71 20.16 27.81
N ALA A 216 8.50 20.66 27.56
CA ALA A 216 7.30 20.35 28.33
C ALA A 216 6.35 19.47 27.52
N ALA A 217 5.82 18.42 28.16
CA ALA A 217 4.84 17.52 27.56
C ALA A 217 3.63 18.31 26.99
N GLY A 218 3.13 17.87 25.84
CA GLY A 218 2.04 18.47 25.08
C GLY A 218 2.44 19.60 24.14
N THR A 219 3.70 20.06 24.16
CA THR A 219 4.19 21.16 23.31
C THR A 219 5.34 20.72 22.42
N LEU A 220 5.08 20.56 21.11
CA LEU A 220 6.11 20.31 20.11
C LEU A 220 6.64 21.62 19.52
N THR A 221 7.94 21.88 19.67
CA THR A 221 8.66 22.97 18.98
C THR A 221 9.72 22.42 18.05
N TYR A 222 10.32 23.28 17.24
CA TYR A 222 11.39 22.90 16.30
C TYR A 222 12.60 22.25 17.00
N ASN A 223 12.91 22.66 18.23
CA ASN A 223 14.02 22.07 19.00
C ASN A 223 13.79 20.59 19.32
N GLN A 224 12.57 20.20 19.74
CA GLN A 224 12.28 18.78 20.01
C GLN A 224 12.31 17.94 18.73
N LEU A 225 11.91 18.50 17.59
CA LEU A 225 12.05 17.83 16.30
C LEU A 225 13.53 17.59 15.93
N LEU A 226 14.41 18.55 16.21
CA LEU A 226 15.85 18.40 16.00
C LEU A 226 16.48 17.38 16.96
N GLU A 227 16.09 17.39 18.22
CA GLU A 227 16.54 16.41 19.21
C GLU A 227 16.06 15.00 18.86
N PHE A 228 14.84 14.86 18.34
CA PHE A 228 14.35 13.59 17.83
C PHE A 228 15.10 13.15 16.57
N TRP A 229 15.36 14.07 15.64
CA TRP A 229 16.17 13.82 14.44
C TRP A 229 17.59 13.36 14.79
N SER A 230 18.22 13.95 15.82
CA SER A 230 19.58 13.57 16.23
C SER A 230 19.67 12.17 16.81
N GLN A 231 18.55 11.58 17.25
CA GLN A 231 18.53 10.19 17.70
C GLN A 231 18.69 9.19 16.55
N PHE A 232 18.58 9.58 15.28
CA PHE A 232 18.54 8.61 14.17
C PHE A 232 19.90 8.03 13.75
N ASP A 233 21.05 8.51 14.25
CA ASP A 233 22.38 7.98 13.94
C ASP A 233 22.47 6.45 14.22
N PRO A 234 22.88 5.59 13.25
CA PRO A 234 23.45 5.84 11.92
C PRO A 234 22.48 5.92 10.73
N TYR A 235 21.18 5.85 10.98
CA TYR A 235 20.13 5.93 9.97
C TYR A 235 19.72 7.38 9.68
N THR A 236 18.94 7.55 8.61
CA THR A 236 18.47 8.87 8.19
C THR A 236 16.96 8.98 8.40
N LEU A 237 16.53 10.00 9.14
CA LEU A 237 15.10 10.32 9.23
C LEU A 237 14.63 10.87 7.88
N ASN A 238 14.01 10.02 7.07
CA ASN A 238 13.52 10.38 5.73
C ASN A 238 12.00 10.40 5.62
N THR A 239 11.28 9.85 6.59
CA THR A 239 9.82 9.84 6.61
C THR A 239 9.31 10.05 8.02
N LEU A 240 8.29 10.91 8.14
CA LEU A 240 7.60 11.22 9.39
C LEU A 240 6.11 10.94 9.22
N LEU A 241 5.58 10.00 10.00
CA LEU A 241 4.14 9.81 10.15
C LEU A 241 3.68 10.59 11.37
N VAL A 242 2.73 11.49 11.19
CA VAL A 242 2.22 12.33 12.28
C VAL A 242 0.71 12.27 12.37
N SER A 243 0.22 12.34 13.60
CA SER A 243 -1.21 12.51 13.88
C SER A 243 -1.69 13.91 13.47
N PRO A 244 -2.99 14.10 13.18
CA PRO A 244 -3.51 15.38 12.67
C PRO A 244 -3.31 16.58 13.61
N ASP A 245 -3.39 16.36 14.92
CA ASP A 245 -3.13 17.36 15.96
C ASP A 245 -1.66 17.80 15.97
N ILE A 246 -0.73 16.86 15.85
CA ILE A 246 0.71 17.17 15.78
C ILE A 246 1.07 17.84 14.47
N MET A 247 0.47 17.43 13.35
CA MET A 247 0.62 18.14 12.08
C MET A 247 0.30 19.63 12.25
N LEU A 248 -0.79 19.97 12.94
CA LEU A 248 -1.14 21.37 13.18
C LEU A 248 -0.11 22.08 14.07
N GLN A 249 0.49 21.40 15.05
CA GLN A 249 1.57 21.98 15.86
C GLN A 249 2.82 22.25 15.03
N ILE A 250 3.23 21.31 14.17
CA ILE A 250 4.38 21.48 13.26
C ILE A 250 4.15 22.68 12.33
N LEU A 251 2.98 22.79 11.71
CA LEU A 251 2.64 23.91 10.83
C LEU A 251 2.56 25.26 11.55
N LYS A 252 2.41 25.25 12.88
CA LYS A 252 2.43 26.45 13.71
C LYS A 252 3.83 26.89 14.12
N CYS A 253 4.87 26.07 13.96
CA CYS A 253 6.23 26.51 14.27
C CYS A 253 6.66 27.62 13.31
N SER A 254 7.33 28.65 13.84
CA SER A 254 7.79 29.83 13.10
C SER A 254 8.65 29.49 11.89
N GLU A 255 9.45 28.43 11.99
CA GLU A 255 10.37 27.94 10.98
C GLU A 255 9.63 27.40 9.74
N PHE A 256 8.39 26.91 9.91
CA PHE A 256 7.55 26.38 8.82
C PHE A 256 6.57 27.40 8.25
N GLN A 257 6.32 28.50 8.96
CA GLN A 257 5.44 29.60 8.54
C GLN A 257 6.09 30.60 7.57
N ASN A 258 7.31 30.32 7.08
CA ASN A 258 8.00 31.20 6.15
C ASN A 258 7.19 31.37 4.83
N PRO A 259 6.99 32.59 4.32
CA PRO A 259 6.28 32.81 3.05
C PRO A 259 6.84 32.02 1.85
N LEU A 260 8.15 31.75 1.83
CA LEU A 260 8.80 30.93 0.81
C LEU A 260 8.40 29.45 0.92
N THR A 261 8.16 28.94 2.13
CA THR A 261 7.66 27.58 2.34
C THR A 261 6.15 27.47 2.06
N GLY A 262 5.40 28.55 2.27
CA GLY A 262 3.97 28.62 1.96
C GLY A 262 3.66 28.57 0.46
N LEU A 263 4.56 29.06 -0.42
CA LEU A 263 4.34 29.08 -1.87
C LEU A 263 4.22 27.67 -2.48
N ASN A 264 5.06 26.74 -2.04
CA ASN A 264 4.98 25.33 -2.47
C ASN A 264 3.68 24.68 -2.00
N PHE A 265 3.26 24.94 -0.75
CA PHE A 265 2.02 24.39 -0.19
C PHE A 265 0.78 24.92 -0.90
N GLN A 266 0.75 26.21 -1.24
CA GLN A 266 -0.35 26.82 -1.99
C GLN A 266 -0.42 26.33 -3.45
N GLY A 267 0.73 26.06 -4.09
CA GLY A 267 0.79 25.63 -5.48
C GLY A 267 0.59 24.13 -5.71
N THR A 268 1.07 23.28 -4.79
CA THR A 268 1.09 21.82 -4.96
C THR A 268 0.20 21.07 -3.98
N GLY A 269 -0.23 21.70 -2.88
CA GLY A 269 -0.91 21.03 -1.77
C GLY A 269 0.01 20.13 -0.93
N GLU A 270 1.30 19.98 -1.30
CA GLU A 270 2.30 19.24 -0.54
C GLU A 270 3.06 20.17 0.40
N LEU A 271 3.23 19.71 1.64
CA LEU A 271 4.00 20.42 2.66
C LEU A 271 5.49 20.31 2.36
N ASN A 272 6.26 21.35 2.67
CA ASN A 272 7.71 21.23 2.62
C ASN A 272 8.20 20.22 3.65
N ASN A 273 9.13 19.36 3.24
CA ASN A 273 9.67 18.27 4.04
C ASN A 273 10.52 18.83 5.19
N PRO A 274 10.05 18.78 6.46
CA PRO A 274 10.85 19.22 7.60
C PRO A 274 12.11 18.35 7.70
N LEU A 275 13.27 18.98 7.84
CA LEU A 275 14.56 18.29 8.00
C LEU A 275 14.89 17.30 6.86
N GLY A 276 14.30 17.49 5.66
CA GLY A 276 14.46 16.57 4.53
C GLY A 276 13.61 15.30 4.62
N ALA A 277 12.79 15.14 5.66
CA ALA A 277 11.89 14.00 5.84
C ALA A 277 10.51 14.26 5.22
N LYS A 278 10.00 13.28 4.47
CA LYS A 278 8.64 13.32 3.91
C LYS A 278 7.63 13.29 5.04
N LEU A 279 6.88 14.38 5.19
CA LEU A 279 5.88 14.53 6.24
C LEU A 279 4.52 14.02 5.76
N ILE A 280 4.02 12.96 6.40
CA ILE A 280 2.77 12.29 6.03
C ILE A 280 1.79 12.39 7.19
N LYS A 281 0.64 13.02 6.94
CA LYS A 281 -0.49 13.02 7.88
C LYS A 281 -1.20 11.67 7.83
N THR A 282 -1.47 11.07 8.98
CA THR A 282 -2.31 9.88 9.03
C THR A 282 -3.14 9.86 10.30
N SER A 283 -4.38 9.37 10.19
CA SER A 283 -5.27 9.14 11.33
C SER A 283 -5.09 7.76 11.96
N ALA A 284 -4.19 6.93 11.41
CA ALA A 284 -3.81 5.63 11.96
C ALA A 284 -2.81 5.75 13.12
N VAL A 285 -2.12 6.89 13.25
CA VAL A 285 -1.24 7.19 14.38
C VAL A 285 -2.06 7.80 15.52
N GLU A 286 -1.81 7.36 16.75
CA GLU A 286 -2.48 7.87 17.95
C GLU A 286 -2.24 9.38 18.12
N SER A 287 -3.20 10.09 18.72
CA SER A 287 -3.07 11.53 18.99
C SER A 287 -1.81 11.81 19.81
N GLY A 288 -1.13 12.94 19.54
CA GLY A 288 0.10 13.29 20.23
C GLY A 288 1.32 12.45 19.83
N THR A 289 1.24 11.63 18.78
CA THR A 289 2.34 10.71 18.42
C THR A 289 2.95 11.06 17.06
N VAL A 290 4.27 10.99 17.01
CA VAL A 290 5.11 11.12 15.81
C VAL A 290 5.91 9.83 15.64
N ILE A 291 5.89 9.26 14.43
CA ILE A 291 6.73 8.11 14.08
C ILE A 291 7.74 8.57 13.06
N GLY A 292 9.01 8.52 13.43
CA GLY A 292 10.13 8.73 12.52
C GLY A 292 10.65 7.41 12.01
N LEU A 293 10.94 7.33 10.72
CA LEU A 293 11.49 6.13 10.10
C LEU A 293 12.48 6.45 9.00
N ASP A 294 13.44 5.55 8.84
CA ASP A 294 14.23 5.41 7.64
C ASP A 294 13.56 4.37 6.72
N ARG A 295 12.88 4.85 5.68
CA ARG A 295 12.19 4.04 4.68
C ARG A 295 13.06 2.92 4.10
N ALA A 296 14.36 3.11 3.95
CA ALA A 296 15.24 2.12 3.32
C ALA A 296 15.54 0.91 4.23
N TYR A 297 15.32 1.05 5.54
CA TYR A 297 15.75 0.06 6.53
C TYR A 297 14.69 -0.28 7.60
N ALA A 298 13.55 0.42 7.63
CA ALA A 298 12.56 0.23 8.68
C ALA A 298 11.72 -1.04 8.52
N LEU A 299 11.04 -1.19 7.37
CA LEU A 299 10.01 -2.21 7.19
C LEU A 299 10.15 -3.02 5.89
N GLU A 300 9.90 -4.31 5.98
CA GLU A 300 9.60 -5.19 4.86
C GLU A 300 8.08 -5.46 4.84
N MET A 301 7.46 -5.32 3.66
CA MET A 301 6.08 -5.75 3.45
C MET A 301 6.09 -7.11 2.75
N ILE A 302 5.37 -8.06 3.33
CA ILE A 302 5.16 -9.38 2.75
C ILE A 302 3.75 -9.43 2.20
N GLN A 303 3.63 -9.64 0.90
CA GLN A 303 2.37 -9.66 0.19
C GLN A 303 2.11 -11.06 -0.35
N ALA A 304 1.12 -11.75 0.23
CA ALA A 304 0.76 -13.11 -0.20
C ALA A 304 -0.33 -13.11 -1.28
N SER A 305 -1.25 -12.17 -1.20
CA SER A 305 -2.25 -11.97 -2.24
C SER A 305 -2.52 -10.49 -2.40
N ASP A 306 -2.50 -10.00 -3.63
CA ASP A 306 -2.77 -8.61 -3.95
C ASP A 306 -4.23 -8.24 -3.64
N VAL A 307 -5.13 -8.45 -4.61
CA VAL A 307 -6.57 -8.32 -4.43
C VAL A 307 -7.23 -9.55 -5.04
N SER A 308 -7.90 -10.32 -4.20
CA SER A 308 -8.75 -11.43 -4.60
C SER A 308 -10.21 -10.99 -4.53
N VAL A 309 -10.96 -11.27 -5.59
CA VAL A 309 -12.40 -11.02 -5.64
C VAL A 309 -13.10 -12.35 -5.90
N GLU A 310 -13.76 -12.86 -4.88
CA GLU A 310 -14.62 -14.04 -5.01
C GLU A 310 -16.05 -13.54 -5.21
N TYR A 311 -16.61 -13.82 -6.39
CA TYR A 311 -17.97 -13.43 -6.74
C TYR A 311 -18.85 -14.67 -6.77
N ASP A 312 -19.94 -14.62 -6.01
CA ASP A 312 -20.98 -15.66 -6.00
C ASP A 312 -22.37 -15.05 -6.15
N ARG A 313 -23.21 -15.76 -6.90
CA ARG A 313 -24.62 -15.44 -7.09
C ARG A 313 -25.46 -16.43 -6.31
N LEU A 314 -26.01 -15.98 -5.20
CA LEU A 314 -26.93 -16.79 -4.41
C LEU A 314 -28.32 -16.74 -5.05
N ILE A 315 -28.65 -17.81 -5.78
CA ILE A 315 -29.90 -17.96 -6.53
C ILE A 315 -31.11 -17.88 -5.59
N ASP A 316 -31.07 -18.57 -4.45
CA ASP A 316 -32.21 -18.69 -3.53
C ASP A 316 -32.63 -17.38 -2.86
N ARG A 317 -31.71 -16.43 -2.75
CA ARG A 317 -31.94 -15.15 -2.05
C ARG A 317 -31.91 -13.94 -2.99
N GLN A 318 -31.68 -14.16 -4.29
CA GLN A 318 -31.45 -13.09 -5.27
C GLN A 318 -30.39 -12.08 -4.81
N LEU A 319 -29.36 -12.55 -4.11
CA LEU A 319 -28.27 -11.74 -3.59
C LEU A 319 -27.01 -11.95 -4.43
N GLU A 320 -26.31 -10.85 -4.68
CA GLU A 320 -24.94 -10.88 -5.15
C GLU A 320 -24.00 -10.71 -3.97
N ARG A 321 -23.00 -11.59 -3.88
CA ARG A 321 -21.93 -11.50 -2.89
C ARG A 321 -20.61 -11.38 -3.60
N ALA A 322 -19.85 -10.34 -3.26
CA ALA A 322 -18.46 -10.21 -3.66
C ALA A 322 -17.61 -10.11 -2.39
N ALA A 323 -16.78 -11.11 -2.13
CA ALA A 323 -15.76 -11.03 -1.08
C ALA A 323 -14.48 -10.47 -1.70
N ILE A 324 -14.09 -9.28 -1.26
CA ILE A 324 -12.85 -8.62 -1.68
C ILE A 324 -11.85 -8.80 -0.55
N THR A 325 -10.74 -9.50 -0.79
CA THR A 325 -9.74 -9.76 0.24
C THR A 325 -8.30 -9.57 -0.25
N SER A 326 -7.44 -9.12 0.65
CA SER A 326 -6.01 -8.89 0.47
C SER A 326 -5.26 -9.45 1.68
N ILE A 327 -4.11 -10.07 1.45
CA ILE A 327 -3.31 -10.70 2.52
C ILE A 327 -1.91 -10.10 2.51
N SER A 328 -1.57 -9.46 3.61
CA SER A 328 -0.26 -8.84 3.82
C SER A 328 0.24 -9.07 5.24
N GLY A 329 1.53 -8.91 5.45
CA GLY A 329 2.15 -8.79 6.76
C GLY A 329 3.34 -7.87 6.70
N PHE A 330 3.84 -7.45 7.86
CA PHE A 330 4.97 -6.54 7.97
C PHE A 330 6.01 -7.11 8.92
N ALA A 331 7.27 -6.93 8.57
CA ALA A 331 8.41 -7.27 9.42
C ALA A 331 9.32 -6.06 9.57
N LYS A 332 9.87 -5.84 10.76
CA LYS A 332 10.88 -4.79 10.96
C LYS A 332 12.24 -5.33 10.59
N LEU A 333 12.97 -4.68 9.70
CA LEU A 333 14.32 -5.13 9.32
C LEU A 333 15.33 -4.75 10.41
N TYR A 334 15.43 -3.45 10.72
CA TYR A 334 16.29 -2.91 11.74
C TYR A 334 15.47 -2.16 12.80
N THR A 335 15.68 -2.47 14.08
CA THR A 335 14.97 -1.85 15.22
C THR A 335 15.21 -0.35 15.30
N GLU A 336 16.49 0.03 15.16
CA GLU A 336 17.02 1.40 15.28
C GLU A 336 16.56 2.33 14.16
N ALA A 337 16.10 1.78 13.01
CA ALA A 337 15.66 2.55 11.84
C ALA A 337 14.26 3.18 12.02
N SER A 338 13.56 2.89 13.11
CA SER A 338 12.24 3.46 13.42
C SER A 338 12.16 3.86 14.88
N LYS A 339 11.69 5.07 15.16
CA LYS A 339 11.55 5.62 16.52
C LYS A 339 10.19 6.31 16.66
N VAL A 340 9.67 6.32 17.87
CA VAL A 340 8.38 6.94 18.20
C VAL A 340 8.63 8.08 19.19
N LEU A 341 8.01 9.23 18.94
CA LEU A 341 8.00 10.37 19.84
C LEU A 341 6.56 10.63 20.28
N THR A 342 6.34 10.65 21.58
CA THR A 342 5.09 11.06 22.22
C THR A 342 5.25 12.49 22.74
N VAL A 343 4.35 13.37 22.28
CA VAL A 343 4.36 14.81 22.55
C VAL A 343 3.74 15.12 23.89
#